data_AF-A0A5M9RB08-F1
#
_entry.id   AF-A0A5M9RB08-F1
#
_cell.length_a   1.000
_cell.length_b   1.000
_cell.length_c   1.000
_cell.angle_alpha   90.00
_cell.angle_beta   90.00
_cell.angle_gamma   90.00
#
_symmetry.space_group_name_H-M   'P 1'
#
loop_
_entity.id
_entity.type
_entity.pdbx_description
1 polymer ?
#
loop_
_entity_poly.entity_id
_entity_poly.type
_entity_poly.pdbx_seq_one_letter_code
_entity_poly.pdbx_strand_id
1 'polypeptide(L)'
;MKKILAVIALSFVLAGCGEATLDMSTQETAKESITTMEKDLSPEDARELKGAITKIGFQAAFASGGDEAKMMAAMKEKLQGKTAKEIIKLAK
;
A
#
# COMPACT_ATOMS: atom_id res chain seq x y z
N MET A 1 26.39 25.66 31.55
CA MET A 1 26.74 24.84 30.37
C MET A 1 25.53 23.93 30.08
N LYS A 2 24.92 23.95 28.88
CA LYS A 2 25.17 22.99 27.77
C LYS A 2 25.19 21.53 28.27
N LYS A 3 24.36 20.56 27.86
CA LYS A 3 23.23 20.45 26.91
C LYS A 3 22.02 19.78 27.64
N ILE A 4 20.85 19.43 27.09
CA ILE A 4 20.22 19.58 25.75
C ILE A 4 18.70 19.88 25.95
N LEU A 5 17.97 20.15 24.85
CA LEU A 5 16.51 20.00 24.71
C LEU A 5 16.25 19.03 23.54
N ALA A 6 15.43 17.99 23.76
CA ALA A 6 14.86 17.07 22.75
C ALA A 6 14.04 16.00 23.50
N VAL A 7 12.71 15.99 23.61
CA VAL A 7 11.64 16.48 22.72
C VAL A 7 11.88 16.06 21.28
N ILE A 8 11.81 14.75 21.01
CA ILE A 8 11.69 14.20 19.66
C ILE A 8 10.57 13.15 19.63
N ALA A 9 9.62 13.37 18.72
CA ALA A 9 8.72 12.40 18.12
C ALA A 9 7.66 11.66 18.98
N LEU A 10 6.86 12.41 19.75
CA LEU A 10 5.45 12.01 19.99
C LEU A 10 4.56 12.46 18.81
N SER A 11 4.99 12.21 17.57
CA SER A 11 4.45 12.90 16.39
C SER A 11 4.59 12.13 15.07
N PHE A 12 4.09 10.89 15.03
CA PHE A 12 3.78 10.18 13.77
C PHE A 12 2.37 9.57 13.72
N VAL A 13 1.46 10.10 14.54
CA VAL A 13 0.00 10.02 14.26
C VAL A 13 -0.58 11.43 14.21
N LEU A 14 0.03 12.27 13.36
CA LEU A 14 -0.83 13.01 12.45
C LEU A 14 -1.41 11.95 11.50
N ALA A 15 -2.53 11.35 11.90
CA ALA A 15 -3.44 10.77 10.92
C ALA A 15 -3.93 11.95 10.07
N GLY A 16 -3.21 12.22 8.99
CA GLY A 16 -3.51 13.30 8.08
C GLY A 16 -4.93 13.13 7.54
N CYS A 17 -5.57 14.24 7.17
CA CYS A 17 -6.90 14.24 6.57
C CYS A 17 -6.82 13.76 5.10
N GLY A 18 -6.38 12.52 4.90
CA GLY A 18 -6.07 11.92 3.60
C GLY A 18 -6.29 10.40 3.60
N GLU A 19 -6.57 9.84 2.43
CA GLU A 19 -6.94 8.43 2.26
C GLU A 19 -5.83 7.46 2.67
N ALA A 20 -6.20 6.29 3.18
CA ALA A 20 -5.27 5.20 3.46
C ALA A 20 -4.52 4.74 2.20
N THR A 21 -3.23 4.44 2.35
CA THR A 21 -2.33 4.05 1.26
C THR A 21 -1.70 2.68 1.52
N LEU A 22 -1.39 1.96 0.44
CA LEU A 22 -0.74 0.65 0.52
C LEU A 22 0.73 0.77 0.98
N ASP A 23 1.11 -0.01 2.00
CA ASP A 23 2.50 -0.12 2.45
C ASP A 23 3.10 -1.51 2.19
N MET A 24 3.91 -1.62 1.14
CA MET A 24 4.67 -2.84 0.80
C MET A 24 6.08 -2.86 1.42
N SER A 25 6.27 -2.25 2.58
CA SER A 25 7.50 -2.37 3.37
C SER A 25 7.78 -3.81 3.81
N THR A 26 6.77 -4.52 4.31
CA THR A 26 6.77 -5.97 4.55
C THR A 26 5.49 -6.62 4.02
N GLN A 27 5.39 -7.96 4.09
CA GLN A 27 4.12 -8.65 3.80
C GLN A 27 3.04 -8.38 4.85
N GLU A 28 3.42 -8.05 6.08
CA GLU A 28 2.48 -7.76 7.18
C GLU A 28 1.90 -6.35 7.01
N THR A 29 2.77 -5.34 6.79
CA THR A 29 2.31 -3.97 6.52
C THR A 29 1.40 -3.91 5.29
N ALA A 30 1.67 -4.74 4.27
CA ALA A 30 0.82 -4.81 3.07
C ALA A 30 -0.58 -5.33 3.40
N LYS A 31 -0.68 -6.41 4.20
CA LYS A 31 -1.98 -6.96 4.64
C LYS A 31 -2.73 -5.97 5.54
N GLU A 32 -2.04 -5.32 6.47
CA GLU A 32 -2.63 -4.36 7.40
C GLU A 32 -3.10 -3.08 6.70
N SER A 33 -2.32 -2.55 5.76
CA SER A 33 -2.70 -1.37 4.96
C SER A 33 -3.88 -1.69 4.03
N ILE A 34 -3.89 -2.82 3.32
CA ILE A 34 -5.07 -3.28 2.55
C ILE A 34 -6.31 -3.39 3.46
N THR A 35 -6.17 -4.05 4.62
CA THR A 35 -7.27 -4.20 5.60
C THR A 35 -7.75 -2.85 6.13
N THR A 36 -6.88 -1.85 6.19
CA THR A 36 -7.24 -0.49 6.60
C THR A 36 -7.95 0.26 5.47
N MET A 37 -7.44 0.18 4.24
CA MET A 37 -8.09 0.73 3.04
C MET A 37 -9.51 0.17 2.87
N GLU A 38 -9.72 -1.13 3.09
CA GLU A 38 -11.05 -1.77 2.98
C GLU A 38 -12.11 -1.27 3.97
N LYS A 39 -11.72 -0.70 5.12
CA LYS A 39 -12.68 -0.21 6.14
C LYS A 39 -13.44 1.04 5.70
N ASP A 40 -12.80 1.87 4.87
CA ASP A 40 -13.33 3.16 4.42
C ASP A 40 -14.01 3.07 3.04
N LEU A 41 -14.12 1.86 2.48
CA LEU A 41 -14.67 1.61 1.15
C LEU A 41 -16.08 1.04 1.19
N SER A 42 -16.82 1.29 0.12
CA SER A 42 -18.04 0.55 -0.20
C SER A 42 -17.71 -0.94 -0.47
N PRO A 43 -18.67 -1.87 -0.32
CA PRO A 43 -18.45 -3.29 -0.65
C PRO A 43 -18.06 -3.53 -2.12
N GLU A 44 -18.49 -2.65 -3.02
CA GLU A 44 -18.13 -2.65 -4.44
C GLU A 44 -16.69 -2.16 -4.66
N ASP A 45 -16.27 -1.04 -4.07
CA ASP A 45 -14.88 -0.55 -4.19
C ASP A 45 -13.88 -1.49 -3.50
N ALA A 46 -14.24 -2.10 -2.37
CA ALA A 46 -13.41 -3.11 -1.72
C ALA A 46 -13.22 -4.37 -2.60
N ARG A 47 -14.23 -4.72 -3.41
CA ARG A 47 -14.14 -5.79 -4.41
C ARG A 47 -13.32 -5.36 -5.62
N GLU A 48 -13.48 -4.14 -6.11
CA GLU A 48 -12.64 -3.59 -7.19
C GLU A 48 -11.17 -3.53 -6.75
N LEU A 49 -10.87 -3.12 -5.51
CA LEU A 49 -9.52 -3.08 -4.96
C LEU A 49 -8.86 -4.46 -4.94
N LYS A 50 -9.57 -5.49 -4.43
CA LYS A 50 -9.08 -6.88 -4.44
C LYS A 50 -8.81 -7.37 -5.86
N GLY A 51 -9.76 -7.14 -6.78
CA GLY A 51 -9.59 -7.48 -8.19
C GLY A 51 -8.41 -6.77 -8.84
N ALA A 52 -8.19 -5.50 -8.49
CA ALA A 52 -7.10 -4.67 -9.00
C ALA A 52 -5.73 -5.17 -8.54
N ILE A 53 -5.56 -5.41 -7.23
CA ILE A 53 -4.33 -5.98 -6.65
C ILE A 53 -4.04 -7.34 -7.28
N THR A 54 -5.04 -8.20 -7.43
CA THR A 54 -4.90 -9.51 -8.09
C THR A 54 -4.49 -9.38 -9.57
N LYS A 55 -5.15 -8.52 -10.37
CA LYS A 55 -4.81 -8.29 -11.78
C LYS A 55 -3.38 -7.77 -11.94
N ILE A 56 -2.96 -6.84 -11.08
CA ILE A 56 -1.59 -6.27 -11.11
C ILE A 56 -0.55 -7.30 -10.65
N GLY A 57 -0.88 -8.14 -9.65
CA GLY A 57 -0.03 -9.25 -9.22
C GLY A 57 0.19 -10.28 -10.34
N PHE A 58 -0.86 -10.68 -11.06
CA PHE A 58 -0.72 -11.57 -12.24
C PHE A 58 0.14 -10.95 -13.35
N GLN A 59 -0.02 -9.66 -13.64
CA GLN A 59 0.85 -8.97 -14.60
C GLN A 59 2.32 -8.94 -14.14
N ALA A 60 2.56 -8.70 -12.85
CA ALA A 60 3.90 -8.70 -12.27
C ALA A 60 4.55 -10.09 -12.33
N ALA A 61 3.79 -11.16 -12.02
CA ALA A 61 4.24 -12.54 -12.11
C ALA A 61 4.58 -12.98 -13.54
N PHE A 62 3.79 -12.54 -14.52
CA PHE A 62 4.07 -12.80 -15.94
C PHE A 62 5.33 -12.05 -16.40
N ALA A 63 5.46 -10.76 -16.04
CA ALA A 63 6.62 -9.95 -16.37
C ALA A 63 7.91 -10.40 -15.65
N SER A 64 7.80 -11.01 -14.46
CA SER A 64 8.95 -11.54 -13.72
C SER A 64 9.41 -12.93 -14.19
N GLY A 65 8.63 -13.61 -15.04
CA GLY A 65 8.88 -15.00 -15.43
C GLY A 65 8.68 -15.99 -14.29
N GLY A 66 7.81 -15.67 -13.31
CA GLY A 66 7.59 -16.48 -12.11
C GLY A 66 8.60 -16.25 -10.97
N ASP A 67 9.56 -15.35 -11.14
CA ASP A 67 10.48 -14.92 -10.06
C ASP A 67 9.72 -14.06 -9.03
N GLU A 68 9.64 -14.55 -7.80
CA GLU A 68 8.90 -13.91 -6.70
C GLU A 68 9.54 -12.58 -6.26
N ALA A 69 10.87 -12.49 -6.20
CA ALA A 69 11.55 -11.27 -5.77
C ALA A 69 11.37 -10.15 -6.79
N LYS A 70 11.46 -10.46 -8.09
CA LYS A 70 11.15 -9.53 -9.18
C LYS A 70 9.68 -9.17 -9.23
N MET A 71 8.76 -10.11 -8.99
CA MET A 71 7.32 -9.84 -8.89
C MET A 71 7.03 -8.84 -7.77
N MET A 72 7.56 -9.10 -6.56
CA MET A 72 7.38 -8.23 -5.39
C MET A 72 8.00 -6.84 -5.59
N ALA A 73 9.16 -6.76 -6.23
CA ALA A 73 9.77 -5.48 -6.62
C ALA A 73 8.87 -4.70 -7.60
N ALA A 74 8.39 -5.34 -8.67
CA ALA A 74 7.52 -4.73 -9.67
C ALA A 74 6.14 -4.31 -9.10
N MET A 75 5.59 -5.07 -8.15
CA MET A 75 4.39 -4.65 -7.41
C MET A 75 4.67 -3.46 -6.50
N LYS A 76 5.78 -3.48 -5.75
CA LYS A 76 6.16 -2.39 -4.85
C LYS A 76 6.38 -1.07 -5.61
N GLU A 77 7.11 -1.11 -6.72
CA GLU A 77 7.31 0.04 -7.61
C GLU A 77 5.98 0.64 -8.10
N LYS A 78 5.01 -0.22 -8.45
CA LYS A 78 3.71 0.22 -8.97
C LYS A 78 2.71 0.67 -7.92
N LEU A 79 2.76 0.13 -6.69
CA LEU A 79 1.66 0.20 -5.72
C LEU A 79 2.02 0.85 -4.37
N GLN A 80 3.29 0.96 -4.00
CA GLN A 80 3.69 1.60 -2.74
C GLN A 80 3.13 3.03 -2.64
N GLY A 81 2.50 3.35 -1.51
CA GLY A 81 1.98 4.69 -1.23
C GLY A 81 0.72 5.07 -2.01
N LYS A 82 0.08 4.14 -2.73
CA LYS A 82 -1.14 4.43 -3.51
C LYS A 82 -2.42 4.25 -2.71
N THR A 83 -3.40 5.12 -2.94
CA THR A 83 -4.75 4.94 -2.37
C THR A 83 -5.54 3.88 -3.12
N ALA A 84 -6.63 3.38 -2.52
CA ALA A 84 -7.47 2.35 -3.15
C ALA A 84 -7.97 2.77 -4.53
N LYS A 85 -8.39 4.04 -4.68
CA LYS A 85 -8.89 4.61 -5.93
C LYS A 85 -7.82 4.64 -7.02
N GLU A 86 -6.57 4.92 -6.66
CA GLU A 86 -5.45 4.87 -7.60
C GLU A 86 -5.14 3.44 -8.06
N ILE A 87 -5.14 2.47 -7.13
CA ILE A 87 -4.89 1.06 -7.45
C ILE A 87 -5.99 0.51 -8.38
N ILE A 88 -7.26 0.81 -8.07
CA ILE A 88 -8.41 0.49 -8.92
C ILE A 88 -8.24 1.11 -10.32
N LYS A 89 -7.84 2.38 -10.39
CA LYS A 89 -7.60 3.08 -11.67
C LYS A 89 -6.46 2.46 -12.49
N LEU A 90 -5.38 2.01 -11.84
CA LEU A 90 -4.25 1.33 -12.51
C LEU A 90 -4.62 -0.05 -13.07
N ALA A 91 -5.67 -0.68 -12.55
CA ALA A 91 -6.13 -1.98 -12.98
C ALA A 91 -7.26 -1.93 -14.01
N LYS A 92 -7.68 -0.76 -14.50
CA LYS A 92 -8.63 -0.63 -15.59
C LYS A 92 -7.85 -0.69 -16.91
#